data_AF-A0A3D6DCX5-F1
#
_entry.id   AF-A0A3D6DCX5-F1
#
_cell.length_a   1.000
_cell.length_b   1.000
_cell.length_c   1.000
_cell.angle_alpha   90.00
_cell.angle_beta   90.00
_cell.angle_gamma   90.00
#
_symmetry.space_group_name_H-M   'P 1'
#
loop_
_entity.id
_entity.type
_entity.pdbx_description
1 polymer ?
#
loop_
_entity_poly.entity_id
_entity_poly.type
_entity_poly.pdbx_seq_one_letter_code
_entity_poly.pdbx_strand_id
1 'polypeptide(L)'
;MSEITREQVMEKLKQVYDMEIGLDIVTLGLVYDVKINDGTVEVTITLTTPMCPLGGFIIEDARRRIEEIEGVKEAKVHLTFDPPWSPEMIDPEARQMLGI
;
A
#
# COMPACT_ATOMS: atom_id res chain seq x y z
N MET A 1 10.34 -23.62 -4.52
CA MET A 1 10.48 -22.53 -3.53
C MET A 1 9.51 -21.46 -3.99
N SER A 2 8.46 -21.18 -3.22
CA SER A 2 7.53 -20.11 -3.56
C SER A 2 8.26 -18.80 -3.30
N GLU A 3 8.84 -18.22 -4.34
CA GLU A 3 9.50 -16.92 -4.26
C GLU A 3 8.42 -15.86 -4.30
N ILE A 4 8.28 -15.10 -3.21
CA ILE A 4 7.30 -14.02 -3.13
C ILE A 4 7.74 -12.93 -4.10
N THR A 5 6.87 -12.56 -5.04
CA THR A 5 7.17 -11.49 -6.00
C THR A 5 6.55 -10.17 -5.57
N ARG A 6 7.18 -9.07 -5.97
CA ARG A 6 6.63 -7.71 -5.77
C ARG A 6 5.24 -7.58 -6.37
N GLU A 7 4.99 -8.23 -7.51
CA GLU A 7 3.69 -8.24 -8.19
C GLU A 7 2.59 -8.84 -7.29
N GLN A 8 2.84 -9.99 -6.64
CA GLN A 8 1.86 -10.58 -5.72
C GLN A 8 1.56 -9.66 -4.54
N VAL A 9 2.57 -9.01 -3.99
CA VAL A 9 2.40 -8.02 -2.90
C VAL A 9 1.56 -6.84 -3.39
N MET A 10 1.85 -6.30 -4.57
CA MET A 10 1.07 -5.20 -5.15
C MET A 10 -0.37 -5.60 -5.46
N GLU A 11 -0.64 -6.82 -5.94
CA GLU A 11 -2.00 -7.33 -6.17
C GLU A 11 -2.81 -7.45 -4.88
N LYS A 12 -2.15 -7.81 -3.77
CA LYS A 12 -2.80 -7.81 -2.44
C LYS A 12 -3.05 -6.39 -1.96
N LEU A 13 -2.07 -5.49 -2.09
CA LEU A 13 -2.21 -4.09 -1.69
C LEU A 13 -3.28 -3.34 -2.49
N LYS A 14 -3.52 -3.69 -3.77
CA LYS A 14 -4.64 -3.17 -4.57
C LYS A 14 -6.03 -3.46 -3.99
N GLN A 15 -6.14 -4.40 -3.06
CA GLN A 15 -7.41 -4.74 -2.41
C GLN A 15 -7.63 -3.94 -1.12
N VAL A 16 -6.64 -3.13 -0.73
CA VAL A 16 -6.73 -2.22 0.40
C VAL A 16 -7.18 -0.87 -0.12
N TYR A 17 -8.36 -0.43 0.34
CA TYR A 17 -8.99 0.80 -0.12
C TYR A 17 -8.94 1.88 0.96
N ASP A 18 -8.61 3.08 0.53
CA ASP A 18 -8.81 4.29 1.32
C ASP A 18 -10.30 4.62 1.32
N MET A 19 -10.97 4.51 2.48
CA MET A 19 -12.40 4.77 2.60
C MET A 19 -12.77 6.26 2.53
N GLU A 20 -11.79 7.17 2.59
CA GLU A 20 -12.04 8.60 2.42
C GLU A 20 -12.07 9.00 0.94
N ILE A 21 -11.10 8.50 0.16
CA ILE A 21 -10.99 8.80 -1.27
C ILE A 21 -11.80 7.81 -2.12
N GLY A 22 -12.02 6.59 -1.63
CA GLY A 22 -12.74 5.52 -2.35
C GLY A 22 -11.89 4.80 -3.39
N LEU A 23 -10.56 4.84 -3.27
CA LEU A 23 -9.61 4.20 -4.18
C LEU A 23 -8.59 3.35 -3.44
N ASP A 24 -7.94 2.43 -4.16
CA ASP A 24 -6.92 1.59 -3.57
C ASP A 24 -5.59 2.34 -3.36
N ILE A 25 -4.85 1.90 -2.34
CA ILE A 25 -3.60 2.55 -1.93
C ILE A 25 -2.50 2.49 -2.99
N VAL A 26 -2.57 1.54 -3.93
CA VAL A 26 -1.60 1.40 -5.02
C VAL A 26 -1.89 2.42 -6.10
N THR A 27 -3.15 2.52 -6.52
CA THR A 27 -3.64 3.50 -7.50
C THR A 27 -3.48 4.93 -7.01
N LEU A 28 -3.68 5.17 -5.70
CA LEU A 28 -3.43 6.46 -5.09
C LEU A 28 -1.94 6.83 -5.00
N GLY A 29 -1.03 5.89 -5.27
CA GLY A 29 0.40 6.13 -5.11
C GLY A 29 0.84 6.27 -3.65
N LEU A 30 0.09 5.66 -2.72
CA LEU A 30 0.44 5.67 -1.30
C LEU A 30 1.54 4.65 -0.96
N VAL A 31 1.82 3.69 -1.84
CA VAL A 31 2.88 2.69 -1.65
C VAL A 31 4.18 3.21 -2.26
N TYR A 32 5.15 3.52 -1.41
CA TYR A 32 6.45 4.08 -1.82
C TYR A 32 7.50 3.01 -2.10
N ASP A 33 7.59 2.00 -1.23
CA ASP A 33 8.62 0.96 -1.33
C ASP A 33 8.09 -0.40 -0.90
N VAL A 34 8.58 -1.45 -1.56
CA VAL A 34 8.26 -2.85 -1.23
C VAL A 34 9.55 -3.65 -1.25
N LYS A 35 9.95 -4.17 -0.10
CA LYS A 35 11.13 -5.01 0.07
C LYS A 35 10.72 -6.41 0.50
N ILE A 36 11.38 -7.40 -0.06
CA ILE A 36 11.09 -8.81 0.20
C ILE A 36 12.41 -9.47 0.57
N ASN A 37 12.51 -10.00 1.79
CA ASN A 37 13.72 -10.60 2.35
C ASN A 37 13.38 -11.93 3.04
N ASP A 38 13.75 -13.06 2.46
CA ASP A 38 13.61 -14.41 3.05
C ASP A 38 12.24 -14.74 3.66
N GLY A 39 11.15 -14.25 3.04
CA GLY A 39 9.78 -14.43 3.54
C GLY A 39 9.27 -13.28 4.41
N THR A 40 10.09 -12.31 4.76
CA THR A 40 9.67 -11.04 5.38
C THR A 40 9.39 -10.02 4.29
N VAL A 41 8.19 -9.44 4.30
CA VAL A 41 7.78 -8.38 3.37
C VAL A 41 7.67 -7.08 4.12
N GLU A 42 8.45 -6.08 3.72
CA GLU A 42 8.46 -4.75 4.29
C GLU A 42 7.88 -3.77 3.27
N VAL A 43 6.81 -3.08 3.62
CA VAL A 43 6.14 -2.11 2.75
C VAL A 43 6.20 -0.74 3.41
N THR A 44 6.68 0.25 2.68
CA THR A 44 6.63 1.65 3.12
C THR A 44 5.47 2.33 2.44
N ILE A 45 4.53 2.84 3.23
CA ILE A 45 3.38 3.59 2.76
C ILE A 45 3.35 5.00 3.35
N THR A 46 2.61 5.88 2.70
CA THR A 46 2.22 7.20 3.20
C THR A 46 0.70 7.26 3.38
N LEU A 47 0.21 8.33 3.98
CA LEU A 47 -1.22 8.61 4.07
C LEU A 47 -1.53 9.94 3.39
N THR A 48 -2.74 10.04 2.86
CA THR A 48 -3.28 11.28 2.29
C THR A 48 -3.33 12.40 3.33
N THR A 49 -3.55 12.06 4.62
CA THR A 49 -3.50 13.00 5.73
C THR A 49 -2.81 12.41 6.98
N PRO A 50 -1.99 13.20 7.70
CA PRO A 50 -1.15 12.71 8.80
C PRO A 50 -1.91 12.39 10.09
N MET A 51 -3.17 12.82 10.20
CA MET A 51 -3.96 12.68 11.43
C MET A 51 -5.19 11.81 11.26
N CYS A 52 -5.28 11.03 10.17
CA CYS A 52 -6.48 10.25 9.92
C CYS A 52 -6.56 9.03 10.86
N PRO A 53 -7.63 8.89 11.67
CA PRO A 53 -7.83 7.70 12.50
C PRO A 53 -7.95 6.41 11.68
N LEU A 54 -8.28 6.53 10.39
CA LEU A 54 -8.38 5.41 9.44
C LEU A 54 -7.03 4.94 8.92
N GLY A 55 -5.96 5.73 9.06
CA GLY A 55 -4.62 5.34 8.62
C GLY A 55 -4.12 4.07 9.29
N GLY A 56 -4.42 3.90 10.58
CA GLY A 56 -4.12 2.66 11.31
C GLY A 56 -4.85 1.43 10.75
N PHE A 57 -6.09 1.63 10.27
CA PHE A 57 -6.88 0.55 9.64
C PHE A 57 -6.26 0.14 8.30
N ILE A 58 -5.84 1.10 7.48
CA ILE A 58 -5.16 0.83 6.20
C ILE A 58 -3.86 0.04 6.44
N ILE A 59 -3.08 0.43 7.44
CA ILE A 59 -1.81 -0.25 7.80
C ILE A 59 -2.07 -1.70 8.21
N GLU A 60 -3.04 -1.94 9.10
CA GLU A 60 -3.40 -3.28 9.55
C GLU A 60 -3.98 -4.13 8.42
N ASP A 61 -4.84 -3.56 7.57
CA ASP A 61 -5.44 -4.25 6.44
C ASP A 61 -4.37 -4.63 5.40
N ALA A 62 -3.47 -3.70 5.06
CA ALA A 62 -2.32 -3.95 4.20
C ALA A 62 -1.42 -5.06 4.77
N ARG A 63 -1.07 -4.99 6.06
CA ARG A 63 -0.27 -6.04 6.71
C ARG A 63 -0.94 -7.40 6.56
N ARG A 64 -2.22 -7.49 6.93
CA ARG A 64 -3.00 -8.72 6.87
C ARG A 64 -3.08 -9.29 5.46
N ARG A 65 -3.31 -8.45 4.45
CA ARG A 65 -3.43 -8.87 3.04
C ARG A 65 -2.11 -9.45 2.51
N ILE A 66 -0.98 -8.91 2.94
CA ILE A 66 0.36 -9.43 2.62
C ILE A 66 0.62 -10.75 3.35
N GLU A 67 0.24 -10.87 4.62
CA GLU A 67 0.38 -12.11 5.40
C GLU A 67 -0.43 -13.29 4.80
N GLU A 68 -1.48 -13.01 4.02
CA GLU A 68 -2.23 -14.03 3.29
C GLU A 68 -1.51 -14.59 2.05
N ILE A 69 -0.35 -14.05 1.68
CA ILE A 69 0.46 -14.57 0.56
C ILE A 69 1.20 -15.82 1.03
N GLU A 70 1.03 -16.92 0.31
CA GLU A 70 1.73 -18.16 0.60
C GLU A 70 3.26 -17.98 0.49
N GLY A 71 3.96 -18.24 1.59
CA GLY A 71 5.42 -18.05 1.70
C GLY A 71 5.83 -16.83 2.53
N VAL A 72 4.91 -15.90 2.81
CA VAL A 72 5.17 -14.79 3.74
C VAL A 72 5.20 -15.33 5.17
N LYS A 73 6.31 -15.08 5.85
CA LYS A 73 6.51 -15.39 7.28
C LYS A 73 6.10 -14.22 8.17
N GLU A 74 6.37 -13.00 7.70
CA GLU A 74 6.13 -11.77 8.45
C GLU A 74 5.91 -10.60 7.49
N ALA A 75 4.90 -9.77 7.76
CA ALA A 75 4.69 -8.52 7.04
C ALA A 75 4.90 -7.32 7.97
N LYS A 76 5.66 -6.34 7.52
CA LYS A 76 5.91 -5.08 8.22
C LYS A 76 5.47 -3.92 7.33
N VAL A 77 4.60 -3.07 7.87
CA VAL A 77 4.14 -1.88 7.16
C VAL A 77 4.68 -0.67 7.91
N HIS A 78 5.47 0.13 7.21
CA HIS A 78 6.10 1.34 7.71
C HIS A 78 5.37 2.55 7.17
N LEU A 79 4.97 3.46 8.07
CA LEU A 79 4.37 4.72 7.71
C LEU A 79 5.45 5.79 7.61
N THR A 80 5.55 6.45 6.45
CA THR A 80 6.36 7.65 6.25
C THR A 80 5.49 8.81 5.78
N PHE A 81 5.89 10.02 6.14
CA PHE A 81 5.31 11.27 5.63
C PHE A 81 6.30 12.10 4.82
N ASP A 82 7.49 11.54 4.59
CA ASP A 82 8.56 12.17 3.81
C ASP A 82 8.88 11.26 2.62
N PRO A 83 8.72 11.74 1.36
CA PRO A 83 8.05 13.00 0.99
C PRO A 83 6.52 12.99 1.28
N PRO A 84 5.89 14.16 1.46
CA PRO A 84 4.44 14.22 1.67
C PRO A 84 3.70 13.73 0.43
N TRP A 85 2.61 13.01 0.64
CA TRP A 85 1.78 12.56 -0.47
C TRP A 85 1.17 13.76 -1.21
N SER A 86 0.98 13.61 -2.52
CA SER A 86 0.28 14.61 -3.34
C SER A 86 -0.58 13.89 -4.38
N PRO A 87 -1.73 14.47 -4.80
CA PRO A 87 -2.60 13.88 -5.80
C PRO A 87 -1.94 13.70 -7.18
N GLU A 88 -0.79 14.34 -7.41
CA GLU A 88 0.06 14.12 -8.59
C GLU A 88 0.71 12.73 -8.61
N MET A 89 0.78 12.04 -7.46
CA MET A 89 1.30 10.68 -7.34
C MET A 89 0.28 9.60 -7.73
N ILE A 90 -0.99 9.99 -7.93
CA ILE A 90 -2.04 9.08 -8.40
C ILE A 90 -1.68 8.62 -9.81
N ASP A 91 -1.93 7.33 -10.09
CA ASP A 91 -1.72 6.77 -11.41
C ASP A 91 -2.41 7.62 -12.50
N PRO A 92 -1.73 7.95 -13.61
CA PRO A 92 -2.26 8.87 -14.62
C PRO A 92 -3.60 8.41 -15.21
N GLU A 93 -3.85 7.11 -15.35
CA GLU A 93 -5.15 6.61 -15.83
C GLU A 93 -6.25 6.86 -14.78
N ALA A 94 -5.96 6.57 -13.50
CA ALA A 94 -6.91 6.79 -12.42
C ALA A 94 -7.18 8.28 -12.17
N ARG A 95 -6.16 9.12 -12.33
CA ARG A 95 -6.29 10.57 -12.21
C ARG A 95 -7.26 11.14 -13.26
N GLN A 96 -7.18 10.65 -14.50
CA GLN A 96 -8.16 11.00 -15.55
C GLN A 96 -9.59 10.56 -15.19
N MET A 97 -9.76 9.38 -14.56
CA MET A 97 -11.08 8.91 -14.12
C MET A 97 -11.69 9.76 -13.00
N LEU A 98 -10.85 10.32 -12.12
CA LEU A 98 -11.27 11.22 -11.04
C LEU A 98 -11.52 12.66 -11.51
N GLY A 99 -11.12 13.01 -12.73
CA GLY A 99 -11.30 14.36 -13.28
C GLY A 99 -10.33 15.42 -12.76
N ILE A 100 -9.11 15.00 -12.36
CA ILE A 100 -8.01 15.85 -11.85
C ILE A 100 -6.76 15.79 -12.75
#